data_AF-A0A957KNV1-F1
#
_entry.id   AF-A0A957KNV1-F1
#
_cell.length_a   1.000
_cell.length_b   1.000
_cell.length_c   1.000
_cell.angle_alpha   90.00
_cell.angle_beta   90.00
_cell.angle_gamma   90.00
#
_symmetry.space_group_name_H-M   'P 1'
#
loop_
_entity.id
_entity.type
_entity.pdbx_description
1 polymer ?
#
loop_
_entity_poly.entity_id
_entity_poly.type
_entity_poly.pdbx_seq_one_letter_code
_entity_poly.pdbx_strand_id
1 'polypeptide(L)'
;RTYKLKFGHHGGNQPVDDVDATNVQITSQNHNYAVDDTMLPANAVVTHRNLNDGTVEGLRLTDRPVFCVQYHPEASPGPHDADLLFARFAEQVKAHAGAG
;
A
#
# COMPACT_ATOMS: atom_id res chain seq x y z
N ARG A 1 -6.73 -11.41 7.58
CA ARG A 1 -5.94 -12.67 7.58
C ARG A 1 -4.81 -12.54 6.57
N THR A 2 -3.68 -13.24 6.73
CA THR A 2 -2.60 -13.30 5.72
C THR A 2 -2.46 -14.71 5.15
N TYR A 3 -1.93 -14.82 3.94
CA TYR A 3 -1.63 -16.08 3.27
C TYR A 3 -0.30 -16.03 2.53
N LYS A 4 0.32 -17.20 2.30
CA LYS A 4 1.60 -17.33 1.61
C LYS A 4 1.37 -17.33 0.10
N LEU A 5 2.13 -16.51 -0.62
CA LEU A 5 2.15 -16.49 -2.08
C LEU A 5 2.92 -17.70 -2.63
N LYS A 6 2.60 -18.11 -3.86
CA LYS A 6 3.28 -19.23 -4.52
C LYS A 6 4.77 -18.94 -4.78
N PHE A 7 5.08 -17.72 -5.21
CA PHE A 7 6.44 -17.28 -5.55
C PHE A 7 6.87 -15.94 -4.89
N GLY A 8 5.92 -15.23 -4.27
CA GLY A 8 6.14 -13.88 -3.72
C GLY A 8 6.39 -12.81 -4.78
N HIS A 9 6.52 -11.56 -4.34
CA HIS A 9 6.88 -10.43 -5.19
C HIS A 9 8.27 -9.94 -4.81
N HIS A 10 9.21 -10.05 -5.75
CA HIS A 10 10.62 -9.72 -5.58
C HIS A 10 11.12 -8.98 -6.84
N GLY A 11 11.07 -7.65 -6.84
CA GLY A 11 11.49 -6.86 -7.99
C GLY A 11 11.05 -5.38 -7.95
N GLY A 12 11.64 -4.56 -8.80
CA GLY A 12 11.40 -3.11 -8.91
C GLY A 12 10.48 -2.69 -10.05
N ASN A 13 9.67 -3.62 -10.59
CA ASN A 13 8.83 -3.40 -11.75
C ASN A 13 7.37 -3.84 -11.53
N GLN A 14 6.92 -3.90 -10.27
CA GLN A 14 5.56 -4.37 -9.94
C GLN A 14 4.57 -3.21 -10.10
N PRO A 15 3.61 -3.29 -11.05
CA PRO A 15 2.62 -2.26 -11.26
C PRO A 15 1.52 -2.35 -10.21
N VAL A 16 1.27 -1.24 -9.50
CA VAL A 16 0.26 -1.13 -8.45
C VAL A 16 -0.69 0.00 -8.78
N ASP A 17 -1.99 -0.28 -8.79
CA ASP A 17 -3.04 0.72 -8.95
C ASP A 17 -3.41 1.32 -7.58
N ASP A 18 -3.35 2.65 -7.46
CA ASP A 18 -3.85 3.40 -6.31
C ASP A 18 -5.26 3.92 -6.62
N VAL A 19 -6.27 3.28 -6.01
CA VAL A 19 -7.68 3.61 -6.29
C VAL A 19 -8.10 4.96 -5.72
N ASP A 20 -7.33 5.54 -4.78
CA ASP A 20 -7.59 6.87 -4.23
C ASP A 20 -6.99 7.96 -5.17
N ALA A 21 -5.88 7.67 -5.86
CA ALA A 21 -5.14 8.64 -6.67
C ALA A 21 -5.37 8.52 -8.19
N THR A 22 -6.07 7.47 -8.65
CA THR A 22 -6.30 7.19 -10.09
C THR A 22 -5.00 7.14 -10.90
N ASN A 23 -3.94 6.59 -10.31
CA ASN A 23 -2.63 6.47 -10.93
C ASN A 23 -2.02 5.09 -10.68
N VAL A 24 -1.26 4.60 -11.66
CA VAL A 24 -0.46 3.38 -11.54
C VAL A 24 0.96 3.76 -11.12
N GLN A 25 1.44 3.13 -10.05
CA GLN A 25 2.81 3.26 -9.55
C GLN A 25 3.60 2.02 -9.98
N ILE A 26 4.81 2.20 -10.52
CA ILE A 26 5.76 1.09 -10.57
C ILE A 26 6.45 1.04 -9.21
N THR A 27 6.48 -0.13 -8.57
CA THR A 27 6.90 -0.27 -7.17
C THR A 27 8.01 -1.30 -6.98
N SER A 28 8.79 -1.09 -5.91
CA SER A 28 9.74 -2.08 -5.38
C SER A 28 9.06 -2.99 -4.37
N GLN A 29 9.11 -4.30 -4.61
CA GLN A 29 8.48 -5.31 -3.76
C GLN A 29 9.44 -6.40 -3.35
N ASN A 30 9.32 -6.85 -2.11
CA ASN A 30 10.09 -7.95 -1.53
C ASN A 30 9.29 -8.64 -0.41
N HIS A 31 8.22 -9.36 -0.77
CA HIS A 31 7.38 -10.06 0.21
C HIS A 31 6.86 -11.41 -0.30
N ASN A 32 6.64 -12.33 0.65
CA ASN A 32 6.18 -13.71 0.38
C ASN A 32 4.75 -13.99 0.86
N TYR A 33 4.12 -13.01 1.50
CA TYR A 33 2.77 -13.12 2.04
C TYR A 33 1.94 -11.93 1.59
N ALA A 34 0.65 -12.13 1.46
CA ALA A 34 -0.31 -11.09 1.13
C ALA A 34 -1.49 -11.12 2.11
N VAL A 35 -2.25 -10.02 2.15
CA VAL A 35 -3.50 -9.91 2.91
C VAL A 35 -4.66 -10.47 2.10
N ASP A 36 -5.52 -11.24 2.77
CA ASP A 36 -6.80 -11.73 2.23
C ASP A 36 -7.88 -10.67 2.43
N ASP A 37 -8.35 -10.08 1.32
CA ASP A 37 -9.35 -9.00 1.34
C ASP A 37 -10.77 -9.49 1.72
N THR A 38 -11.06 -10.78 1.55
CA THR A 38 -12.36 -11.38 1.92
C THR A 38 -12.56 -11.46 3.44
N MET A 39 -11.47 -11.27 4.20
CA MET A 39 -11.42 -11.39 5.65
C MET A 39 -11.05 -10.07 6.34
N LEU A 40 -11.28 -8.94 5.68
CA LEU A 40 -11.05 -7.62 6.27
C LEU A 40 -12.15 -7.27 7.28
N PRO A 41 -11.82 -6.59 8.38
CA PRO A 41 -12.83 -6.01 9.24
C PRO A 41 -13.59 -4.91 8.49
N ALA A 42 -14.84 -4.62 8.91
CA ALA A 42 -15.71 -3.66 8.23
C ALA A 42 -15.14 -2.23 8.14
N ASN A 43 -14.20 -1.87 9.02
CA ASN A 43 -13.55 -0.56 9.03
C ASN A 43 -12.23 -0.52 8.22
N ALA A 44 -11.88 -1.56 7.47
CA ALA A 44 -10.71 -1.57 6.60
C ALA A 44 -11.12 -1.67 5.12
N VAL A 45 -10.50 -0.85 4.27
CA VAL A 45 -10.75 -0.84 2.83
C VAL A 45 -9.45 -1.00 2.06
N VAL A 46 -9.50 -1.70 0.92
CA VAL A 46 -8.38 -1.85 0.00
C VAL A 46 -8.16 -0.54 -0.75
N THR A 47 -6.92 -0.05 -0.75
CA THR A 47 -6.52 1.17 -1.45
C THR A 47 -5.57 0.91 -2.60
N HIS A 48 -4.83 -0.19 -2.56
CA HIS A 48 -3.88 -0.53 -3.62
C HIS A 48 -4.00 -1.99 -4.02
N ARG A 49 -3.88 -2.25 -5.33
CA ARG A 49 -3.86 -3.61 -5.88
C ARG A 49 -2.73 -3.81 -6.87
N ASN A 50 -2.09 -4.96 -6.80
CA ASN A 50 -1.13 -5.39 -7.81
C ASN A 50 -1.89 -5.65 -9.12
N LEU A 51 -1.46 -5.03 -10.22
CA LEU A 51 -2.13 -5.19 -11.52
C LEU A 51 -1.79 -6.52 -12.21
N ASN A 52 -0.74 -7.22 -11.80
CA ASN A 52 -0.36 -8.51 -12.39
C ASN A 52 -1.27 -9.65 -11.90
N ASP A 53 -1.62 -9.67 -10.62
CA ASP A 53 -2.31 -10.82 -10.00
C ASP A 53 -3.46 -10.45 -9.04
N GLY A 54 -3.72 -9.15 -8.83
CA GLY A 54 -4.85 -8.66 -8.05
C GLY A 54 -4.66 -8.68 -6.54
N THR A 55 -3.47 -9.04 -6.02
CA THR A 55 -3.23 -9.07 -4.58
C THR A 55 -3.34 -7.70 -3.94
N VAL A 56 -3.69 -7.68 -2.65
CA VAL A 56 -3.76 -6.44 -1.86
C VAL A 56 -2.35 -5.87 -1.67
N GLU A 57 -2.18 -4.62 -2.07
CA GLU A 57 -0.91 -3.87 -1.95
C GLU A 57 -1.01 -2.70 -0.98
N GLY A 58 -2.20 -2.43 -0.44
CA GLY A 58 -2.42 -1.33 0.50
C GLY A 58 -3.82 -1.31 1.06
N LEU A 59 -3.93 -0.82 2.30
CA LEU A 59 -5.16 -0.70 3.05
C LEU A 59 -5.24 0.68 3.71
N ARG A 60 -6.46 1.14 4.00
CA ARG A 60 -6.68 2.17 5.03
C ARG A 60 -7.84 1.82 5.92
N LEU A 61 -7.85 2.43 7.10
CA LEU A 61 -9.00 2.40 7.98
C LEU A 61 -9.99 3.53 7.64
N THR A 62 -11.27 3.27 7.86
CA THR A 62 -12.36 4.23 7.62
C THR A 62 -12.67 5.08 8.85
N ASP A 63 -12.30 4.61 10.04
CA ASP A 63 -12.62 5.24 11.34
C ASP A 63 -11.45 6.03 11.94
N ARG A 64 -10.24 5.95 11.35
CA ARG A 64 -9.03 6.61 11.84
C ARG A 64 -8.03 6.89 10.72
N PRO A 65 -7.13 7.89 10.86
CA PRO A 65 -6.15 8.25 9.84
C PRO A 65 -4.96 7.26 9.83
N VAL A 66 -5.23 6.01 9.49
CA VAL A 66 -4.24 4.93 9.41
C VAL A 66 -4.31 4.30 8.03
N PHE A 67 -3.15 4.16 7.38
CA PHE A 67 -2.99 3.45 6.13
C PHE A 67 -1.69 2.63 6.15
N CYS A 68 -1.60 1.67 5.25
CA CYS A 68 -0.37 0.92 4.99
C CYS A 68 -0.27 0.54 3.52
N VAL A 69 0.95 0.19 3.10
CA VAL A 69 1.26 -0.42 1.81
C VAL A 69 2.11 -1.67 2.04
N GLN A 70 2.07 -2.59 1.08
CA GLN A 70 2.77 -3.88 1.13
C GLN A 70 4.14 -3.84 0.43
N TYR A 71 4.34 -2.86 -0.44
CA TYR A 71 5.57 -2.57 -1.16
C TYR A 71 6.47 -1.58 -0.40
N HIS A 72 7.66 -1.32 -0.93
CA HIS A 72 8.67 -0.43 -0.38
C HIS A 72 8.59 0.97 -1.00
N PRO A 73 7.87 1.93 -0.38
CA PRO A 73 7.78 3.28 -0.92
C PRO A 73 9.10 4.05 -0.88
N GLU A 74 10.03 3.67 0.01
CA GLU A 74 11.39 4.21 0.08
C GLU A 74 12.29 3.75 -1.09
N ALA A 75 11.84 2.74 -1.85
CA ALA A 75 12.59 2.07 -2.88
C ALA A 75 13.98 1.61 -2.40
N SER A 76 15.03 1.85 -3.20
CA SER A 76 16.42 1.51 -2.94
C SER A 76 16.72 -0.02 -2.86
N PRO A 77 16.85 -0.69 -4.01
CA PRO A 77 16.76 -0.16 -5.38
C PRO A 77 15.32 -0.01 -5.88
N GLY A 78 15.13 0.75 -6.97
CA GLY A 78 13.89 0.79 -7.75
C GLY A 78 13.28 2.19 -7.92
N PRO A 79 12.04 2.27 -8.44
CA PRO A 79 11.37 3.53 -8.80
C PRO A 79 10.85 4.31 -7.58
N HIS A 80 10.72 5.62 -7.74
CA HIS A 80 10.29 6.58 -6.71
C HIS A 80 8.84 7.05 -6.85
N ASP A 81 8.03 6.34 -7.65
CA ASP A 81 6.63 6.68 -7.93
C ASP A 81 5.76 6.72 -6.65
N ALA A 82 6.20 5.99 -5.61
CA ALA A 82 5.52 5.83 -4.33
C ALA A 82 5.92 6.86 -3.25
N ASP A 83 6.86 7.77 -3.52
CA ASP A 83 7.37 8.73 -2.53
C ASP A 83 6.27 9.63 -1.92
N LEU A 84 5.19 9.86 -2.68
CA LEU A 84 4.02 10.63 -2.24
C LEU A 84 3.36 10.08 -0.97
N LEU A 85 3.53 8.80 -0.66
CA LEU A 85 3.02 8.20 0.57
C LEU A 85 3.66 8.79 1.83
N PHE A 86 4.95 9.20 1.76
CA PHE A 86 5.60 9.91 2.87
C PHE A 86 5.01 11.30 3.07
N ALA A 87 4.70 12.02 1.98
CA ALA A 87 4.02 13.30 2.06
C ALA A 87 2.62 13.13 2.68
N ARG A 88 1.85 12.12 2.26
CA ARG A 88 0.53 11.79 2.84
C ARG A 88 0.62 11.54 4.34
N PHE A 89 1.63 10.77 4.78
CA PHE A 89 1.86 10.51 6.20
C PHE A 89 2.23 11.78 6.98
N ALA A 90 3.15 12.61 6.44
CA ALA A 90 3.55 13.86 7.09
C ALA A 90 2.37 14.82 7.27
N GLU A 91 1.47 14.92 6.30
CA GLU A 91 0.24 15.71 6.41
C GLU A 91 -0.71 15.17 7.49
N GLN A 92 -0.85 13.84 7.63
CA GLN A 92 -1.63 13.24 8.71
C GLN A 92 -1.07 13.59 10.10
N VAL A 93 0.26 13.57 10.25
CA VAL A 93 0.92 13.94 11.50
C VAL A 93 0.69 15.42 11.83
N LYS A 94 0.86 16.32 10.86
CA LYS A 94 0.60 17.76 11.03
C LYS A 94 -0.85 18.04 11.42
N ALA A 95 -1.81 17.42 10.74
CA ALA A 95 -3.23 17.58 11.02
C ALA A 95 -3.58 17.14 12.44
N HIS A 96 -2.98 16.05 12.93
CA HIS A 96 -3.19 15.60 14.30
C HIS A 96 -2.57 16.56 15.33
N ALA A 97 -1.37 17.10 15.05
CA ALA A 97 -0.68 18.01 15.96
C ALA A 97 -1.37 19.40 16.07
N GLY A 98 -2.01 19.87 15.01
CA GLY A 98 -2.75 21.15 14.99
C GLY A 98 -4.19 21.06 15.51
N ALA A 99 -4.66 19.86 15.88
CA ALA A 99 -6.01 19.62 16.39
C ALA A 99 -6.11 19.64 17.93
N GLY A 100 -5.04 20.00 18.63
CA GLY A 100 -4.98 20.22 20.08
C GLY A 100 -4.83 21.69 20.43
#